data_AF-A0A829QNA1-F1
#
_entry.id   AF-A0A829QNA1-F1
#
_cell.length_a   1.000
_cell.length_b   1.000
_cell.length_c   1.000
_cell.angle_alpha   90.00
_cell.angle_beta   90.00
_cell.angle_gamma   90.00
#
_symmetry.space_group_name_H-M   'P 1'
#
loop_
_entity.id
_entity.type
_entity.pdbx_description
1 polymer ?
#
loop_
_entity_poly.entity_id
_entity_poly.type
_entity_poly.pdbx_seq_one_letter_code
_entity_poly.pdbx_strand_id
1 'polypeptide(L)'
;MTSADDTPLARALMIEELIGIRQYDTARIQLAEALTTWPDEPDLLSTGAYLDLQLGHYAGAMWYADNALRFDPGNGQAQRIRISVLLRGWNKMPAMARPRNTWCGHTRIGHRATT
;
A
#
# COMPACT_ATOMS: atom_id res chain seq x y z
N MET A 1 2.57 15.16 25.35
CA MET A 1 1.12 15.25 25.56
C MET A 1 0.46 14.68 24.31
N THR A 2 0.43 13.36 24.17
CA THR A 2 -0.34 12.69 23.11
C THR A 2 -1.80 12.89 23.47
N SER A 3 -2.51 13.76 22.75
CA SER A 3 -3.95 13.87 22.98
C SER A 3 -4.55 12.50 22.68
N ALA A 4 -5.64 12.16 23.37
CA ALA A 4 -6.36 10.92 23.15
C ALA A 4 -6.93 10.78 21.71
N ASP A 5 -6.68 11.76 20.84
CA ASP A 5 -7.13 11.87 19.45
C ASP A 5 -6.04 11.47 18.42
N ASP A 6 -4.78 11.29 18.83
CA ASP A 6 -3.68 10.86 17.94
C ASP A 6 -3.72 9.34 17.69
N THR A 7 -4.83 8.88 17.09
CA THR A 7 -4.96 7.50 16.62
C THR A 7 -4.43 7.36 15.19
N PRO A 8 -3.89 6.20 14.80
CA PRO A 8 -3.48 5.94 13.43
C PRO A 8 -4.62 6.20 12.43
N LEU A 9 -5.84 5.79 12.79
CA LEU A 9 -7.04 6.02 11.99
C LEU A 9 -7.35 7.51 11.83
N ALA A 10 -7.31 8.31 12.90
CA ALA A 10 -7.53 9.75 12.81
C ALA A 10 -6.50 10.43 11.90
N ARG A 11 -5.24 9.99 11.98
CA ARG A 11 -4.15 10.47 11.12
C ARG A 11 -4.36 10.07 9.66
N ALA A 12 -4.79 8.83 9.40
CA ALA A 12 -5.14 8.37 8.05
C ALA A 12 -6.27 9.23 7.45
N LEU A 13 -7.36 9.44 8.18
CA LEU A 13 -8.51 10.25 7.73
C LEU A 13 -8.11 11.72 7.47
N MET A 14 -7.28 12.31 8.32
CA MET A 14 -6.74 13.65 8.09
C MET A 14 -5.94 13.72 6.79
N ILE A 15 -5.07 12.74 6.54
CA ILE A 15 -4.27 12.68 5.32
C ILE A 15 -5.17 12.48 4.10
N GLU A 16 -6.20 11.64 4.19
CA GLU A 16 -7.19 11.46 3.12
C GLU A 16 -7.90 12.76 2.77
N GLU A 17 -8.25 13.57 3.76
CA GLU A 17 -8.84 14.89 3.53
C GLU A 17 -7.86 15.80 2.78
N LEU A 18 -6.58 15.84 3.21
CA LEU A 18 -5.53 16.59 2.51
C LEU A 18 -5.39 16.16 1.05
N ILE A 19 -5.49 14.85 0.76
CA ILE A 19 -5.50 14.31 -0.60
C ILE A 19 -6.74 14.78 -1.36
N GLY A 20 -7.92 14.80 -0.73
CA GLY A 20 -9.19 15.26 -1.29
C GLY A 20 -9.14 16.73 -1.72
N ILE A 21 -8.54 17.60 -0.92
CA ILE A 21 -8.31 19.01 -1.25
C ILE A 21 -7.05 19.26 -2.11
N ARG A 22 -6.42 18.18 -2.61
CA ARG A 22 -5.24 18.19 -3.49
C ARG A 22 -3.96 18.77 -2.89
N GLN A 23 -3.85 18.81 -1.56
CA GLN A 23 -2.62 19.18 -0.87
C GLN A 23 -1.67 17.98 -0.75
N TYR A 24 -1.18 17.50 -1.89
CA TYR A 24 -0.40 16.25 -1.95
C TYR A 24 0.95 16.34 -1.23
N ASP A 25 1.62 17.49 -1.26
CA ASP A 25 2.90 17.68 -0.57
C ASP A 25 2.73 17.62 0.95
N THR A 26 1.74 18.34 1.48
CA THR A 26 1.38 18.29 2.90
C THR A 26 0.95 16.88 3.32
N ALA A 27 0.11 16.22 2.51
CA ALA A 27 -0.32 14.85 2.75
C ALA A 27 0.87 13.89 2.82
N ARG A 28 1.87 14.05 1.94
CA ARG A 28 3.08 13.23 1.93
C ARG A 28 3.93 13.43 3.18
N ILE A 29 4.08 14.67 3.65
CA ILE A 29 4.82 14.98 4.88
C ILE A 29 4.10 14.34 6.09
N GLN A 30 2.79 14.57 6.21
CA GLN A 30 1.99 14.03 7.31
C GLN A 30 1.96 12.50 7.30
N LEU A 31 1.89 11.89 6.13
CA LEU A 31 1.99 10.44 5.97
C LEU A 31 3.35 9.91 6.42
N ALA A 32 4.45 10.55 6.02
CA ALA A 32 5.79 10.15 6.44
C ALA A 32 5.93 10.24 7.97
N GLU A 33 5.45 11.32 8.59
CA GLU A 33 5.41 11.47 10.05
C GLU A 33 4.60 10.36 10.71
N ALA A 34 3.39 10.09 10.22
CA ALA A 34 2.53 9.04 10.76
C ALA A 34 3.17 7.65 10.66
N LEU A 35 3.80 7.33 9.53
CA LEU A 35 4.50 6.05 9.31
C LEU A 35 5.78 5.92 10.13
N THR A 36 6.39 7.01 10.62
CA THR A 36 7.49 6.89 11.61
C THR A 36 6.98 6.42 12.97
N THR A 37 5.73 6.72 13.29
CA THR A 37 5.09 6.35 14.57
C THR A 37 4.41 4.97 14.47
N TRP A 38 3.72 4.71 13.36
CA TRP A 38 3.01 3.46 13.09
C TRP A 38 3.37 2.90 11.70
N PRO A 39 4.53 2.26 11.57
CA PRO A 39 5.03 1.79 10.27
C PRO A 39 4.20 0.65 9.67
N ASP A 40 3.55 -0.14 10.50
CA ASP A 40 2.86 -1.38 10.12
C ASP A 40 1.34 -1.23 10.13
N GLU A 41 0.82 -0.01 10.22
CA GLU A 41 -0.62 0.21 10.30
C GLU A 41 -1.30 0.10 8.92
N PRO A 42 -2.25 -0.83 8.74
CA PRO A 42 -2.88 -1.07 7.44
C PRO A 42 -3.59 0.16 6.87
N ASP A 43 -4.24 0.96 7.71
CA ASP A 43 -4.99 2.14 7.27
C ASP A 43 -4.05 3.21 6.72
N LEU A 44 -2.96 3.52 7.43
CA LEU A 44 -1.95 4.49 6.95
C LEU A 44 -1.25 4.01 5.68
N LEU A 45 -0.92 2.72 5.58
CA LEU A 45 -0.39 2.12 4.36
C LEU A 45 -1.40 2.24 3.21
N SER A 46 -2.69 2.02 3.46
CA SER A 46 -3.74 2.16 2.45
C SER A 46 -3.91 3.62 1.99
N THR A 47 -3.78 4.59 2.90
CA THR A 47 -3.78 6.02 2.58
C THR A 47 -2.55 6.40 1.76
N GLY A 48 -1.37 5.84 2.05
CA GLY A 48 -0.17 6.01 1.22
C GLY A 48 -0.34 5.47 -0.20
N ALA A 49 -0.99 4.31 -0.32
CA ALA A 49 -1.34 3.75 -1.62
C ALA A 49 -2.28 4.68 -2.39
N TYR A 50 -3.24 5.30 -1.70
CA TYR A 50 -4.19 6.24 -2.30
C TYR A 50 -3.49 7.51 -2.78
N LEU A 51 -2.60 8.09 -1.97
CA LEU A 51 -1.80 9.26 -2.33
C LEU A 51 -0.99 9.01 -3.61
N ASP A 52 -0.24 7.91 -3.65
CA ASP A 52 0.57 7.57 -4.82
C ASP A 52 -0.29 7.26 -6.05
N LEU A 53 -1.49 6.68 -5.87
CA LEU A 53 -2.44 6.48 -6.96
C LEU A 53 -2.93 7.81 -7.56
N GLN A 54 -3.18 8.83 -6.72
CA GLN A 54 -3.59 10.16 -7.19
C GLN A 54 -2.47 10.87 -7.95
N LEU A 55 -1.21 10.68 -7.52
CA LEU A 55 -0.03 11.22 -8.19
C LEU A 55 0.38 10.44 -9.45
N GLY A 56 -0.26 9.28 -9.71
CA GLY A 56 0.07 8.41 -10.84
C GLY A 56 1.34 7.57 -10.62
N HIS A 57 1.85 7.52 -9.39
CA HIS A 57 2.99 6.69 -8.99
C HIS A 57 2.56 5.23 -8.77
N TYR A 58 2.18 4.54 -9.84
CA TYR A 58 1.60 3.19 -9.78
C TYR A 58 2.48 2.17 -9.05
N ALA A 59 3.81 2.25 -9.17
CA ALA A 59 4.72 1.34 -8.47
C ALA A 59 4.67 1.53 -6.94
N GLY A 60 4.68 2.78 -6.47
CA GLY A 60 4.56 3.11 -5.05
C GLY A 60 3.18 2.74 -4.51
N ALA A 61 2.13 3.07 -5.26
CA ALA A 61 0.75 2.70 -4.91
C ALA A 61 0.57 1.19 -4.77
N MET A 62 1.16 0.39 -5.67
CA MET A 62 1.15 -1.08 -5.56
C MET A 62 1.87 -1.55 -4.29
N TRP A 63 3.07 -1.01 -4.03
CA TRP A 63 3.86 -1.40 -2.87
C TRP A 63 3.11 -1.13 -1.56
N TYR A 64 2.54 0.06 -1.39
CA TYR A 64 1.76 0.40 -0.20
C TYR A 64 0.51 -0.48 -0.07
N ALA A 65 -0.21 -0.71 -1.15
CA ALA A 65 -1.41 -1.55 -1.13
C ALA A 65 -1.09 -3.01 -0.76
N ASP A 66 -0.03 -3.60 -1.34
CA ASP A 66 0.38 -4.96 -1.00
C ASP A 66 0.85 -5.09 0.45
N ASN A 67 1.53 -4.08 1.01
CA ASN A 67 1.92 -4.07 2.42
C ASN A 67 0.71 -3.94 3.35
N ALA A 68 -0.24 -3.05 3.06
CA ALA A 68 -1.49 -2.93 3.82
C ALA A 68 -2.23 -4.28 3.87
N LEU A 69 -2.36 -4.95 2.72
CA LEU A 69 -3.02 -6.26 2.61
C LEU A 69 -2.26 -7.41 3.28
N ARG A 70 -0.95 -7.24 3.51
CA ARG A 70 -0.15 -8.23 4.26
C ARG A 70 -0.51 -8.22 5.74
N PHE A 71 -0.80 -7.04 6.29
CA PHE A 71 -1.18 -6.87 7.69
C PHE A 71 -2.69 -7.05 7.92
N ASP A 72 -3.51 -6.49 7.04
CA ASP A 72 -4.96 -6.71 7.01
C ASP A 72 -5.43 -7.10 5.60
N PRO A 73 -5.58 -8.41 5.32
CA PRO A 73 -6.12 -8.90 4.06
C PRO A 73 -7.55 -8.42 3.76
N GLY A 74 -8.29 -8.02 4.80
CA GLY A 74 -9.66 -7.51 4.73
C GLY A 74 -9.75 -6.02 4.40
N ASN A 75 -8.61 -5.31 4.29
CA ASN A 75 -8.61 -3.87 4.02
C ASN A 75 -9.19 -3.58 2.63
N GLY A 76 -10.46 -3.16 2.61
CA GLY A 76 -11.20 -2.93 1.38
C GLY A 76 -10.64 -1.79 0.53
N GLN A 77 -10.05 -0.77 1.16
CA GLN A 77 -9.44 0.34 0.42
C GLN A 77 -8.18 -0.11 -0.30
N ALA A 78 -7.29 -0.83 0.39
CA ALA A 78 -6.07 -1.37 -0.21
C ALA A 78 -6.39 -2.32 -1.38
N GLN A 79 -7.41 -3.19 -1.25
CA GLN A 79 -7.86 -4.04 -2.36
C GLN A 79 -8.33 -3.20 -3.57
N ARG A 80 -9.16 -2.19 -3.35
CA ARG A 80 -9.67 -1.31 -4.42
C ARG A 80 -8.55 -0.54 -5.11
N ILE A 81 -7.57 -0.05 -4.35
CA ILE A 81 -6.41 0.66 -4.89
C ILE A 81 -5.56 -0.30 -5.71
N ARG A 82 -5.25 -1.50 -5.19
CA ARG A 82 -4.52 -2.53 -5.92
C ARG A 82 -5.17 -2.86 -7.27
N ILE A 83 -6.49 -3.08 -7.28
CA ILE A 83 -7.25 -3.30 -8.53
C ILE A 83 -7.13 -2.09 -9.46
N SER A 84 -7.27 -0.87 -8.94
CA SER A 84 -7.16 0.36 -9.73
C SER A 84 -5.78 0.54 -10.35
N VAL A 85 -4.72 0.23 -9.60
CA VAL A 85 -3.34 0.26 -10.08
C VAL A 85 -3.13 -0.80 -11.17
N LEU A 86 -3.66 -2.02 -11.00
CA LEU A 86 -3.56 -3.06 -12.03
C LEU A 86 -4.26 -2.64 -13.32
N LEU A 87 -5.48 -2.12 -13.24
CA LEU A 87 -6.24 -1.69 -14.42
C LEU A 87 -5.56 -0.52 -15.15
N ARG A 88 -5.08 0.50 -14.40
CA ARG A 88 -4.45 1.69 -14.97
C ARG A 88 -3.01 1.44 -15.43
N GLY A 89 -2.28 0.63 -14.67
CA GLY A 89 -0.92 0.21 -14.97
C GLY A 89 -0.84 -0.71 -16.18
N TRP A 90 -1.80 -1.64 -16.33
CA TRP A 90 -1.89 -2.51 -17.52
C TRP A 90 -2.05 -1.68 -18.80
N ASN A 91 -2.81 -0.59 -18.77
CA ASN A 91 -2.97 0.31 -19.93
C ASN A 91 -1.72 1.15 -20.25
N LYS A 92 -0.72 1.19 -19.34
CA LYS A 92 0.48 2.03 -19.44
C LYS A 92 1.78 1.22 -19.52
N MET A 93 1.74 -0.10 -19.41
CA MET A 93 2.93 -0.97 -19.49
C MET A 93 3.28 -1.32 -20.95
N PRO A 94 4.53 -1.15 -21.42
CA PRO A 94 5.00 -1.88 -22.59
C PRO A 94 4.97 -3.38 -22.30
N ALA A 95 4.64 -4.20 -23.30
CA ALA A 95 4.27 -5.62 -23.19
C ALA A 95 5.25 -6.54 -22.42
N MET A 96 6.45 -6.09 -22.05
CA MET A 96 7.50 -6.89 -21.39
C MET A 96 7.60 -6.73 -19.86
N ALA A 97 6.95 -5.72 -19.25
CA ALA A 97 7.04 -5.48 -17.81
C ALA A 97 5.93 -6.20 -17.01
N ARG A 98 5.54 -7.41 -17.42
CA ARG A 98 4.66 -8.25 -16.60
C ARG A 98 5.49 -8.76 -15.42
N PRO A 99 5.18 -8.39 -14.17
CA PRO A 99 5.82 -9.06 -13.05
C PRO A 99 5.41 -10.53 -13.13
N ARG A 100 6.38 -11.40 -13.39
CA ARG A 100 6.23 -12.82 -13.10
C ARG A 100 5.99 -12.87 -11.60
N ASN A 101 4.74 -13.03 -11.21
CA ASN A 101 4.38 -13.60 -9.92
C ASN A 101 4.95 -15.02 -9.90
N THR A 102 6.25 -15.16 -9.66
CA THR A 102 6.79 -16.38 -9.08
C THR A 102 6.28 -16.44 -7.66
N TRP A 103 5.04 -16.89 -7.54
CA TRP A 103 4.54 -17.66 -6.42
C TRP A 103 5.43 -18.91 -6.28
N CYS A 104 6.67 -18.73 -5.81
CA CYS A 104 7.51 -19.82 -5.33
C CYS A 104 7.18 -20.01 -3.85
N GLY A 105 6.01 -20.61 -3.60
CA GLY A 105 5.43 -20.67 -2.26
C GLY A 105 4.58 -21.90 -2.01
N HIS A 106 4.83 -23.03 -2.67
CA HIS A 106 4.34 -24.32 -2.19
C HIS A 106 5.47 -25.35 -2.11
N THR A 107 5.67 -25.79 -0.86
CA THR A 107 6.25 -27.06 -0.41
C THR A 107 7.73 -27.34 -0.67
N ARG A 108 8.55 -26.83 0.27
CA ARG A 108 9.66 -27.59 0.84
C ARG A 108 9.07 -28.78 1.61
N ILE A 109 9.05 -29.97 1.02
CA ILE A 109 9.10 -31.24 1.77
C ILE A 109 10.26 -32.01 1.16
N GLY A 110 11.36 -32.05 1.90
CA GLY A 110 12.52 -32.84 1.51
C GLY A 110 12.23 -34.32 1.67
N HIS A 111 12.89 -35.14 0.85
CA HIS A 111 13.55 -36.34 1.35
C HIS A 111 14.77 -36.61 0.46
N ARG A 112 15.91 -36.79 1.15
CA ARG A 112 17.22 -37.13 0.60
C ARG A 112 17.16 -38.40 -0.25
N ALA A 113 17.93 -38.39 -1.33
CA ALA A 113 18.42 -39.58 -1.98
C ALA A 113 19.33 -40.39 -1.04
N THR A 114 19.14 -41.71 -0.98
CA THR A 114 20.19 -42.72 -0.77
C THR A 114 19.63 -44.09 -1.15
N THR A 115 20.11 -44.67 -2.25
CA THR A 115 20.70 -46.03 -2.34
C THR A 115 21.39 -46.13 -3.70
#